data_AF-X1C2W8-F1
#
_entry.id   AF-X1C2W8-F1
#
_cell.length_a   1.000
_cell.length_b   1.000
_cell.length_c   1.000
_cell.angle_alpha   90.00
_cell.angle_beta   90.00
_cell.angle_gamma   90.00
#
_symmetry.space_group_name_H-M   'P 1'
#
loop_
_entity.id
_entity.type
_entity.pdbx_description
1 polymer ?
#
loop_
_entity_poly.entity_id
_entity_poly.type
_entity_poly.pdbx_seq_one_letter_code
_entity_poly.pdbx_strand_id
1 'polypeptide(L)'
;SFTEILCHFRDVDAEVNLPRIVSVLQETNPFIPGIDTDQWAEERLYFCQNGREALDDFISSRIQLLDILDNLKPDDWTRPARHAIFGPTVLKELISIIVGHELG
;
A
#
# COMPACT_ATOMS: atom_id res chain seq x y z
N SER A 1 -6.18 16.14 -10.01
CA SER A 1 -7.64 16.04 -10.22
C SER A 1 -8.19 14.89 -9.39
N PHE A 2 -9.52 14.77 -9.22
CA PHE A 2 -10.10 13.64 -8.45
C PHE A 2 -9.78 12.28 -9.10
N THR A 3 -9.81 12.21 -10.43
CA THR A 3 -9.35 11.03 -11.19
C THR A 3 -7.92 10.65 -10.84
N GLU A 4 -6.99 11.61 -10.83
CA GLU A 4 -5.57 11.32 -10.54
C GLU A 4 -5.36 10.82 -9.11
N ILE A 5 -6.12 11.33 -8.13
CA ILE A 5 -6.09 10.82 -6.75
C ILE A 5 -6.55 9.36 -6.70
N LEU A 6 -7.64 9.03 -7.39
CA LEU A 6 -8.17 7.67 -7.41
C LEU A 6 -7.24 6.69 -8.13
N CYS A 7 -6.64 7.10 -9.25
CA CYS A 7 -5.60 6.31 -9.92
C CYS A 7 -4.38 6.10 -9.01
N HIS A 8 -3.97 7.14 -8.28
CA HIS A 8 -2.88 7.04 -7.32
C HIS A 8 -3.17 6.03 -6.22
N PHE A 9 -4.34 6.10 -5.60
CA PHE A 9 -4.74 5.15 -4.56
C PHE A 9 -4.84 3.72 -5.09
N ARG A 10 -5.43 3.51 -6.27
CA ARG A 10 -5.46 2.19 -6.92
C ARG A 10 -4.06 1.60 -7.04
N ASP A 11 -3.14 2.36 -7.65
CA ASP A 11 -1.82 1.84 -7.99
C ASP A 11 -0.96 1.66 -6.72
N VAL A 12 -1.01 2.60 -5.77
CA VAL A 12 -0.29 2.48 -4.50
C VAL A 12 -0.81 1.30 -3.68
N ASP A 13 -2.12 1.07 -3.61
CA ASP A 13 -2.63 -0.03 -2.79
C ASP A 13 -2.29 -1.40 -3.41
N ALA A 14 -2.46 -1.52 -4.72
CA ALA A 14 -2.22 -2.77 -5.45
C ALA A 14 -0.74 -3.11 -5.64
N GLU A 15 0.09 -2.13 -5.99
CA GLU A 15 1.49 -2.38 -6.40
C GLU A 15 2.50 -2.11 -5.27
N VAL A 16 2.11 -1.38 -4.22
CA VAL A 16 3.03 -1.00 -3.15
C VAL A 16 2.57 -1.57 -1.81
N ASN A 17 1.37 -1.23 -1.34
CA ASN A 17 0.94 -1.57 0.00
C ASN A 17 0.69 -3.06 0.17
N LEU A 18 -0.16 -3.65 -0.68
CA LEU A 18 -0.51 -5.06 -0.58
C LEU A 18 0.72 -5.99 -0.66
N PRO A 19 1.65 -5.82 -1.64
CA PRO A 19 2.87 -6.64 -1.69
C PRO A 19 3.77 -6.50 -0.46
N ARG A 20 3.88 -5.30 0.12
CA ARG A 20 4.66 -5.08 1.35
C ARG A 20 4.08 -5.86 2.53
N ILE A 21 2.77 -5.80 2.72
CA ILE A 21 2.09 -6.51 3.81
C ILE A 21 2.25 -8.02 3.62
N VAL A 22 2.04 -8.53 2.40
CA VAL A 22 2.23 -9.94 2.07
C VAL A 22 3.68 -10.38 2.35
N SER A 23 4.68 -9.60 1.94
CA SER A 23 6.10 -9.93 2.20
C SER A 23 6.40 -10.02 3.69
N VAL A 24 5.93 -9.06 4.51
CA VAL A 24 6.13 -9.12 5.98
C VAL A 24 5.50 -10.36 6.59
N LEU A 25 4.35 -10.81 6.07
CA LEU A 25 3.66 -12.00 6.57
C LEU A 25 4.31 -13.32 6.11
N GLN A 26 4.89 -13.36 4.92
CA GLN A 26 5.45 -14.58 4.33
C GLN A 26 6.95 -14.76 4.59
N GLU A 27 7.69 -13.68 4.81
CA GLU A 27 9.14 -13.70 4.95
C GLU A 27 9.59 -13.37 6.38
N THR A 28 10.84 -13.73 6.70
CA THR A 28 11.46 -13.41 7.98
C THR A 28 12.26 -12.12 7.85
N ASN A 29 11.79 -11.04 8.49
CA ASN A 29 12.45 -9.72 8.51
C ASN A 29 12.82 -9.17 7.11
N PRO A 30 11.86 -9.10 6.17
CA PRO A 30 12.13 -8.71 4.79
C PRO A 30 12.62 -7.27 4.68
N PHE A 31 13.30 -6.98 3.57
CA PHE A 31 13.61 -5.61 3.19
C PHE A 31 12.47 -5.01 2.37
N ILE A 32 11.99 -3.84 2.77
CA ILE A 32 10.89 -3.12 2.12
C ILE A 32 11.46 -1.94 1.33
N PRO A 33 11.42 -1.99 -0.02
CA PRO A 33 11.95 -0.92 -0.85
C PRO A 33 11.08 0.34 -0.78
N GLY A 34 11.73 1.50 -0.85
CA GLY A 34 11.07 2.77 -1.13
C GLY A 34 10.73 2.83 -2.62
N ILE A 35 9.48 3.17 -2.94
CA ILE A 35 9.02 3.35 -4.31
C ILE A 35 8.67 4.82 -4.46
N ASP A 36 9.23 5.47 -5.48
CA ASP A 36 8.87 6.83 -5.84
C ASP A 36 7.58 6.79 -6.67
N THR A 37 6.47 7.07 -6.02
CA THR A 37 5.14 7.08 -6.63
C THR A 37 4.72 8.47 -7.09
N ASP A 38 5.51 9.51 -6.78
CA ASP A 38 5.14 10.90 -7.06
C ASP A 38 5.10 11.16 -8.57
N GLN A 39 5.91 10.43 -9.34
CA GLN A 39 5.99 10.54 -10.79
C GLN A 39 4.89 9.76 -11.53
N TRP A 40 4.17 8.85 -10.87
CA TRP A 40 3.27 7.91 -11.54
C TRP A 40 2.12 8.59 -12.26
N ALA A 41 1.62 9.70 -11.73
CA ALA A 41 0.53 10.44 -12.37
C ALA A 41 0.90 10.90 -13.79
N GLU A 42 2.12 11.38 -13.97
CA GLU A 42 2.64 11.81 -15.27
C GLU A 42 3.02 10.61 -16.14
N GLU A 43 3.79 9.67 -15.60
CA GLU A 43 4.29 8.48 -16.31
C GLU A 43 3.15 7.61 -16.85
N ARG A 44 2.04 7.51 -16.10
CA ARG A 44 0.89 6.66 -16.42
C ARG A 44 -0.30 7.46 -16.98
N LEU A 45 -0.13 8.76 -17.21
CA LEU A 45 -1.14 9.66 -17.77
C LEU A 45 -2.48 9.57 -17.03
N TYR A 46 -2.47 9.65 -15.69
CA TYR A 46 -3.68 9.50 -14.88
C TYR A 46 -4.82 10.45 -15.29
N PHE A 47 -4.48 11.66 -15.75
CA PHE A 47 -5.48 12.63 -16.24
C PHE A 47 -6.31 12.11 -17.43
N CYS A 48 -5.80 11.14 -18.20
CA CYS A 48 -6.48 10.50 -19.32
C CYS A 48 -7.30 9.27 -18.90
N GLN A 49 -7.21 8.83 -17.65
CA GLN A 49 -7.82 7.58 -17.20
C GLN A 49 -9.26 7.78 -16.69
N ASN A 50 -9.97 6.67 -16.55
CA ASN A 50 -11.32 6.65 -15.99
C ASN A 50 -11.25 6.57 -14.46
N GLY A 51 -11.63 7.66 -13.78
CA GLY A 51 -11.63 7.71 -12.32
C GLY A 51 -12.60 6.73 -11.66
N ARG A 52 -13.72 6.36 -12.31
CA ARG A 52 -14.66 5.37 -11.76
C ARG A 52 -14.02 3.98 -11.73
N GLU A 53 -13.43 3.57 -12.84
CA GLU A 53 -12.71 2.29 -12.91
C GLU A 53 -11.57 2.26 -11.89
N ALA A 54 -10.83 3.36 -11.76
CA ALA A 54 -9.77 3.45 -10.76
C ALA A 54 -10.28 3.28 -9.32
N LEU A 55 -11.45 3.84 -8.99
CA LEU A 55 -12.08 3.65 -7.69
C LEU A 55 -12.51 2.19 -7.47
N ASP A 56 -13.11 1.55 -8.47
CA ASP A 56 -13.58 0.16 -8.35
C ASP A 56 -12.41 -0.82 -8.15
N ASP A 57 -11.29 -0.59 -8.85
CA ASP A 57 -10.05 -1.34 -8.68
C ASP A 57 -9.40 -1.09 -7.31
N PHE A 58 -9.37 0.17 -6.85
CA PHE A 58 -8.89 0.51 -5.51
C PHE A 58 -9.69 -0.20 -4.43
N ILE A 59 -11.03 -0.16 -4.50
CA ILE A 59 -11.90 -0.87 -3.54
C ILE A 59 -11.58 -2.37 -3.55
N SER A 60 -11.37 -2.96 -4.73
CA SER A 60 -11.05 -4.38 -4.86
C SER A 60 -9.71 -4.73 -4.20
N SER A 61 -8.68 -3.89 -4.34
CA SER A 61 -7.39 -4.06 -3.66
C SER A 61 -7.51 -3.87 -2.14
N ARG A 62 -8.26 -2.85 -1.72
CA ARG A 62 -8.50 -2.54 -0.30
C ARG A 62 -9.22 -3.68 0.42
N ILE A 63 -10.22 -4.30 -0.22
CA ILE A 63 -10.92 -5.48 0.34
C ILE A 63 -9.92 -6.63 0.58
N GLN A 64 -9.03 -6.91 -0.39
CA GLN A 64 -8.01 -7.96 -0.21
C GLN A 64 -7.07 -7.67 0.96
N LEU A 65 -6.64 -6.41 1.11
CA LEU A 65 -5.80 -6.02 2.24
C LEU A 65 -6.57 -6.17 3.56
N LEU A 66 -7.83 -5.73 3.63
CA LEU A 66 -8.66 -5.88 4.83
C LEU A 66 -8.89 -7.36 5.19
N ASP A 67 -9.17 -8.21 4.21
CA ASP A 67 -9.33 -9.67 4.43
C ASP A 67 -8.05 -10.29 5.02
N ILE A 68 -6.86 -9.83 4.61
CA ILE A 68 -5.59 -10.26 5.22
C ILE A 68 -5.51 -9.80 6.68
N LEU A 69 -5.82 -8.53 6.94
CA LEU A 69 -5.71 -7.92 8.26
C LEU A 69 -6.69 -8.55 9.27
N ASP A 70 -7.91 -8.86 8.84
CA ASP A 70 -8.95 -9.48 9.65
C ASP A 70 -8.57 -10.90 10.12
N ASN A 71 -7.64 -11.56 9.42
CA ASN A 71 -7.16 -12.90 9.75
C ASN A 71 -5.83 -12.91 10.54
N LEU A 72 -5.28 -11.74 10.90
CA LEU A 72 -4.03 -11.66 11.65
C LEU A 72 -4.19 -12.08 13.12
N LYS A 73 -3.18 -12.77 13.64
CA LYS A 73 -3.04 -13.00 15.08
C LYS A 73 -2.44 -11.77 15.74
N PRO A 74 -2.66 -11.56 17.05
CA PRO A 74 -2.05 -10.46 17.79
C PRO A 74 -0.52 -10.36 17.60
N ASP A 75 0.19 -11.49 17.55
CA ASP A 75 1.64 -11.51 17.38
C ASP A 75 2.09 -11.08 15.97
N ASP A 76 1.26 -11.28 14.94
CA ASP A 76 1.60 -10.94 13.55
C ASP A 76 1.84 -9.44 13.36
N TRP A 77 1.16 -8.60 14.14
CA TRP A 77 1.33 -7.14 14.16
C TRP A 77 2.74 -6.68 14.55
N THR A 78 3.50 -7.55 15.22
CA THR A 78 4.87 -7.29 15.68
C THR A 78 5.94 -7.89 14.78
N ARG A 79 5.56 -8.51 13.65
CA ARG A 79 6.51 -9.08 12.70
C ARG A 79 7.46 -8.02 12.16
N PRO A 80 8.78 -8.24 12.22
CA PRO A 80 9.77 -7.23 11.87
C PRO A 80 9.94 -7.10 10.36
N ALA A 81 10.36 -5.92 9.93
CA ALA A 81 10.81 -5.62 8.57
C ALA A 81 11.91 -4.54 8.59
N ARG A 82 12.56 -4.33 7.46
CA ARG A 82 13.58 -3.28 7.26
C ARG A 82 13.13 -2.35 6.14
N HIS A 83 12.63 -1.18 6.46
CA HIS A 83 12.19 -0.19 5.47
C HIS A 83 13.36 0.64 4.95
N ALA A 84 13.42 0.87 3.63
CA ALA A 84 14.49 1.64 2.99
C ALA A 84 14.65 3.07 3.55
N ILE A 85 13.55 3.69 3.98
CA ILE A 85 13.52 5.07 4.49
C ILE A 85 13.51 5.12 6.02
N PHE A 86 12.75 4.25 6.68
CA PHE A 86 12.49 4.33 8.12
C PHE A 86 13.38 3.40 8.95
N GLY A 87 14.15 2.52 8.30
CA GLY A 87 14.99 1.53 8.99
C GLY A 87 14.16 0.37 9.56
N PRO A 88 14.61 -0.24 10.69
CA PRO A 88 13.87 -1.32 11.34
C PRO A 88 12.44 -0.87 11.71
N THR A 89 11.46 -1.70 11.37
CA THR A 89 10.04 -1.43 11.61
C THR A 89 9.28 -2.74 11.85
N VAL A 90 7.97 -2.65 12.06
CA VAL A 90 7.08 -3.79 12.23
C VAL A 90 5.78 -3.61 11.42
N LEU A 91 5.03 -4.70 11.22
CA LEU A 91 3.79 -4.69 10.45
C LEU A 91 2.82 -3.55 10.85
N LYS A 92 2.58 -3.34 12.15
CA LYS A 92 1.68 -2.27 12.62
C LYS A 92 2.10 -0.86 12.18
N GLU A 93 3.40 -0.59 12.06
CA GLU A 93 3.93 0.71 11.67
C GLU A 93 3.77 0.93 10.17
N LEU A 94 3.98 -0.12 9.36
CA LEU A 94 3.69 -0.08 7.92
C LEU A 94 2.20 0.20 7.65
N ILE A 95 1.29 -0.43 8.41
CA ILE A 95 -0.15 -0.12 8.31
C ILE A 95 -0.44 1.33 8.70
N SER A 96 0.24 1.86 9.72
CA SER A 96 0.07 3.27 10.12
C SER A 96 0.52 4.24 9.04
N ILE A 97 1.55 3.89 8.25
CA ILE A 97 2.00 4.67 7.10
C ILE A 97 0.94 4.68 5.99
N ILE A 98 0.28 3.55 5.72
CA ILE A 98 -0.81 3.46 4.74
C ILE A 98 -1.97 4.38 5.15
N VAL A 99 -2.41 4.30 6.40
CA VAL A 99 -3.51 5.14 6.91
C VAL A 99 -3.13 6.63 6.87
N GLY A 100 -1.88 6.96 7.21
CA GLY A 100 -1.38 8.34 7.14
C GLY A 100 -1.34 8.90 5.71
N HIS A 101 -1.06 8.05 4.72
CA HIS A 101 -1.05 8.42 3.30
C HIS A 101 -2.46 8.78 2.77
N GLU A 102 -3.51 8.15 3.29
CA GLU A 102 -4.88 8.38 2.83
C GLU A 102 -5.58 9.57 3.49
N LEU A 103 -5.12 9.97 4.70
CA LEU A 103 -5.70 11.06 5.47
C LEU A 103 -5.07 12.43 5.19
N GLY A 104 -3.87 12.47 4.60
CA GLY A 104 -3.13 13.69 4.24
C GLY A 104 -3.48 14.20 2.86
#